data_AF-A0A2S5BCY9-F1
#
_entry.id   AF-A0A2S5BCY9-F1
#
_cell.length_a   1.000
_cell.length_b   1.000
_cell.length_c   1.000
_cell.angle_alpha   90.00
_cell.angle_beta   90.00
_cell.angle_gamma   90.00
#
_symmetry.space_group_name_H-M   'P 1'
#
loop_
_entity.id
_entity.type
_entity.pdbx_description
1 polymer ?
#
loop_
_entity_poly.entity_id
_entity_poly.type
_entity_poly.pdbx_seq_one_letter_code
_entity_poly.pdbx_strand_id
1 'polypeptide(L)' 'MNPTAICIHEQDAELGWKHTNIRTGRAEVTRARELVLQLIVTLVNYEYCLYWIFDTAANLHYEIRATGIMRLQLV' A
#
# COMPACT_ATOMS: atom_id res chain seq x y z
N MET A 1 2.08 -13.02 -21.99
CA MET A 1 1.77 -12.21 -20.80
C MET A 1 0.57 -12.82 -20.11
N ASN A 2 0.62 -12.99 -18.79
CA ASN A 2 -0.45 -13.64 -18.02
C ASN A 2 -1.66 -12.68 -17.91
N PRO A 3 -2.92 -13.13 -18.01
CA PRO A 3 -4.09 -12.25 -18.14
C PRO A 3 -4.43 -11.35 -16.94
N THR A 4 -3.73 -11.49 -15.81
CA THR A 4 -4.02 -10.73 -14.57
C THR A 4 -2.74 -10.27 -13.89
N ALA A 5 -1.89 -9.53 -14.61
CA ALA A 5 -0.59 -9.07 -14.11
C ALA A 5 -0.69 -7.99 -13.02
N ILE A 6 -1.79 -7.23 -12.98
CA ILE A 6 -2.02 -6.14 -12.03
C ILE A 6 -3.24 -6.50 -11.18
N CYS A 7 -3.09 -6.45 -9.86
CA CYS A 7 -4.22 -6.55 -8.94
C CYS A 7 -4.57 -5.15 -8.43
N ILE A 8 -5.87 -4.87 -8.36
CA ILE A 8 -6.44 -3.61 -7.91
C ILE A 8 -7.44 -3.92 -6.81
N HIS A 9 -7.27 -3.33 -5.64
CA HIS A 9 -8.19 -3.54 -4.53
C HIS A 9 -8.20 -2.33 -3.59
N GLU A 10 -9.26 -2.25 -2.78
CA GLU A 10 -9.31 -1.32 -1.66
C GLU A 10 -8.79 -2.00 -0.40
N GLN A 11 -8.14 -1.23 0.48
CA GLN A 11 -7.77 -1.67 1.82
C GLN A 11 -8.11 -0.60 2.86
N ASP A 12 -8.25 -1.03 4.11
CA ASP A 12 -8.52 -0.16 5.24
C ASP A 12 -7.19 0.30 5.85
N ALA A 13 -6.98 1.62 5.92
CA ALA A 13 -5.76 2.22 6.48
C ALA A 13 -6.02 2.86 7.85
N GLU A 14 -6.91 2.24 8.63
CA GLU A 14 -7.26 2.66 9.98
C GLU A 14 -7.90 4.06 10.07
N LEU A 15 -7.20 5.03 10.65
CA LEU A 15 -7.70 6.36 10.98
C LEU A 15 -7.29 7.37 9.89
N GLY A 16 -8.27 7.99 9.24
CA GLY A 16 -8.02 9.08 8.29
C GLY A 16 -7.77 10.40 9.00
N TRP A 17 -8.75 10.87 9.75
CA TRP A 17 -8.59 12.04 10.61
C TRP A 17 -9.53 11.96 11.81
N LYS A 18 -9.12 12.63 12.88
CA LYS A 18 -9.94 12.82 14.08
C LYS A 18 -9.82 14.26 14.55
N HIS A 19 -10.93 14.86 14.96
CA HIS A 19 -10.95 16.15 15.62
C HIS A 19 -11.94 16.13 16.79
N THR A 20 -11.51 16.64 17.94
CA THR A 20 -12.38 16.82 19.11
C THR A 20 -12.48 18.31 19.40
N ASN A 21 -13.69 18.86 19.28
CA ASN A 21 -13.92 20.26 19.61
C ASN A 21 -13.93 20.44 21.13
N ILE A 22 -12.94 21.14 21.66
CA ILE A 22 -12.76 21.35 23.10
C ILE A 22 -13.87 22.19 23.75
N ARG A 23 -14.61 23.01 22.98
CA ARG A 23 -15.67 23.89 23.48
C ARG A 23 -17.02 23.18 23.59
N THR A 24 -17.29 22.23 22.69
CA THR A 24 -18.57 21.51 22.63
C THR A 24 -18.47 20.04 23.06
N GLY A 25 -17.25 19.50 23.19
CA GLY A 25 -17.01 18.09 23.49
C GLY A 25 -17.31 17.13 22.32
N ARG A 26 -17.71 17.65 21.15
CA ARG A 26 -18.05 16.83 19.98
C ARG A 26 -16.79 16.26 19.32
N ALA A 27 -16.77 14.95 19.13
CA ALA A 27 -15.72 14.23 18.41
C ALA A 27 -16.18 13.85 17.00
N GLU A 28 -15.33 14.07 16.01
CA GLU A 28 -15.51 13.65 14.62
C GLU A 28 -14.35 12.76 14.21
N VAL A 29 -14.66 11.65 13.55
CA VAL A 29 -13.69 10.64 13.12
C VAL A 29 -14.05 10.13 11.74
N THR A 30 -13.02 9.94 10.90
CA THR A 30 -13.16 9.34 9.57
C THR A 30 -12.16 8.21 9.41
N ARG A 31 -12.55 7.14 8.74
CA ARG A 31 -11.69 5.98 8.41
C ARG A 31 -10.88 6.30 7.16
N ALA A 32 -9.60 5.93 7.15
CA ALA A 32 -8.81 6.00 5.94
C ALA A 32 -9.10 4.79 5.06
N ARG A 33 -9.20 5.03 3.75
CA ARG A 33 -9.30 4.00 2.73
C ARG A 33 -8.22 4.22 1.70
N GLU A 34 -7.67 3.15 1.19
CA GLU A 34 -6.61 3.18 0.19
C GLU A 34 -6.99 2.33 -1.01
N LEU A 35 -6.81 2.88 -2.21
CA LEU A 35 -6.86 2.13 -3.47
C LEU A 35 -5.44 1.70 -3.82
N VAL A 36 -5.21 0.39 -3.88
CA VAL A 36 -3.90 -0.21 -4.14
C VAL A 36 -3.87 -0.83 -5.52
N LEU A 37 -2.89 -0.42 -6.32
CA LEU A 37 -2.50 -1.11 -7.55
C LEU A 37 -1.20 -1.84 -7.27
N GLN A 38 -1.21 -3.16 -7.40
CA GLN A 38 -0.06 -4.02 -7.10
C GLN A 38 0.39 -4.83 -8.31
N LEU A 39 1.71 -4.90 -8.50
CA LEU A 39 2.39 -5.72 -9.50
C LEU A 39 3.58 -6.42 -8.84
N ILE A 40 3.68 -7.75 -9.00
CA ILE A 40 4.81 -8.54 -8.52
C ILE A 40 5.63 -9.02 -9.72
N VAL A 41 6.93 -8.71 -9.71
CA VAL A 41 7.86 -9.11 -10.78
C VAL A 41 8.95 -10.02 -10.21
N THR A 42 9.07 -11.20 -10.78
CA THR A 42 10.13 -12.16 -10.44
C THR A 42 11.29 -12.03 -11.44
N LEU A 43 12.49 -11.76 -10.92
CA LEU A 43 13.75 -11.70 -11.65
C LEU A 43 14.72 -12.73 -11.10
N VAL A 44 14.73 -13.92 -11.70
CA VAL A 44 15.53 -15.07 -11.26
C VAL A 44 15.19 -15.43 -9.80
N ASN A 45 16.03 -15.05 -8.84
CA ASN A 45 15.90 -15.36 -7.42
C ASN A 45 15.28 -14.19 -6.62
N TYR A 46 15.04 -13.05 -7.26
CA TYR A 46 14.48 -11.87 -6.61
C TYR A 46 13.03 -11.65 -6.99
N GLU A 47 12.26 -11.13 -6.05
CA GLU A 47 10.88 -10.72 -6.25
C GLU A 47 10.74 -9.25 -5.82
N TYR A 48 10.17 -8.45 -6.70
CA TYR A 48 9.86 -7.04 -6.42
C TYR A 48 8.36 -6.86 -6.46
N CYS A 49 7.78 -6.48 -5.32
CA CYS A 49 6.38 -6.11 -5.21
C CYS A 49 6.27 -4.58 -5.28
N LEU A 50 5.66 -4.09 -6.36
CA LEU A 50 5.44 -2.68 -6.64
C LEU A 50 4.02 -2.31 -6.24
N TYR A 51 3.88 -1.30 -5.38
CA TYR A 51 2.59 -0.81 -4.90
C TYR A 51 2.45 0.68 -5.21
N TRP A 52 1.37 1.04 -5.89
CA TRP A 52 0.87 2.42 -5.96
C TRP A 52 -0.38 2.51 -5.09
N ILE A 53 -0.33 3.35 -4.07
CA ILE A 53 -1.35 3.46 -3.05
C ILE A 53 -1.91 4.88 -3.10
N PHE A 54 -3.20 5.01 -3.39
CA PHE A 54 -3.91 6.28 -3.40
C PHE A 54 -4.78 6.37 -2.16
N ASP A 55 -4.65 7.45 -1.39
CA ASP A 55 -5.47 7.68 -0.21
C ASP A 55 -6.62 8.67 -0.48
N THR A 56 -7.60 8.70 0.44
CA THR A 56 -8.74 9.64 0.37
C THR A 56 -8.38 11.10 0.62
N ALA A 57 -7.14 11.38 1.03
CA ALA A 57 -6.59 12.73 1.18
C ALA A 57 -5.85 13.20 -0.09
N ALA A 58 -5.98 12.44 -1.19
CA ALA A 58 -5.38 12.69 -2.50
C ALA A 58 -3.84 12.58 -2.53
N ASN A 59 -3.23 11.85 -1.60
CA ASN A 59 -1.81 11.52 -1.70
C ASN A 59 -1.59 10.25 -2.54
N LEU A 60 -0.42 10.20 -3.16
CA LEU A 60 0.13 9.01 -3.81
C LEU A 60 1.33 8.53 -3.00
N HIS A 61 1.25 7.30 -2.51
CA HIS A 61 2.37 6.61 -1.88
C HIS A 61 2.88 5.54 -2.83
N TYR A 62 4.20 5.48 -3.00
CA TYR A 62 4.86 4.47 -3.82
C TYR A 62 5.77 3.63 -2.93
N GLU A 63 5.49 2.33 -2.87
CA GLU A 63 6.23 1.39 -2.05
C GLU A 63 6.79 0.26 -2.92
N ILE A 64 8.06 -0.07 -2.71
CA ILE A 64 8.69 -1.25 -3.29
C ILE A 64 9.08 -2.18 -2.14
N ARG A 65 8.54 -3.39 -2.16
CA ARG A 65 8.97 -4.46 -1.24
C ARG A 65 9.87 -5.42 -1.99
N ALA A 66 11.13 -5.50 -1.58
CA ALA A 66 12.09 -6.48 -2.08
C ALA A 66 11.99 -7.77 -1.26
N THR A 67 11.79 -8.89 -1.92
CA THR A 67 11.70 -10.23 -1.32
C THR A 67 12.31 -11.27 -2.25
N GLY A 68 12.07 -12.56 -1.98
CA GLY A 68 12.62 -13.69 -2.71
C GLY A 68 13.76 -14.37 -1.95
N ILE A 69 14.72 -14.92 -2.70
CA ILE A 69 15.85 -15.68 -2.16
C ILE A 69 17.14 -14.92 -2.43
N MET A 70 17.92 -14.65 -1.38
CA MET A 70 19.23 -14.05 -1.55
C MET A 70 20.15 -14.97 -2.38
N ARG A 71 20.85 -14.40 -3.36
CA ARG A 71 21.85 -15.15 -4.11
C ARG A 71 22.99 -15.55 -3.18
N LEU A 72 23.23 -16.85 -3.06
CA LEU A 72 24.45 -17.38 -2.47
C LEU A 72 25.58 -17.30 -3.49
N GLN A 73 26.71 -16.73 -3.09
CA GLN A 73 27.95 -16.83 -3.84
C GLN A 73 28.78 -17.95 -3.23
N LEU A 74 28.96 -19.05 -3.97
CA LEU A 74 30.01 -20.01 -3.68
C LEU A 74 31.30 -19.42 -4.24
N VAL A 75 32.22 -19.10 -3.34
CA VAL A 75 33.63 -18.86 -3.68
C VAL A 75 34.27 -20.19 -4.05
#